data_AF-A0A964EWI9-F1
#
_entry.id   AF-A0A964EWI9-F1
#
_cell.length_a   1.000
_cell.length_b   1.000
_cell.length_c   1.000
_cell.angle_alpha   90.00
_cell.angle_beta   90.00
_cell.angle_gamma   90.00
#
_symmetry.space_group_name_H-M   'P 1'
#
loop_
_entity.id
_entity.type
_entity.pdbx_description
1 polymer ?
#
loop_
_entity_poly.entity_id
_entity_poly.type
_entity_poly.pdbx_seq_one_letter_code
_entity_poly.pdbx_strand_id
1 'polypeptide(L)'
;MSVVLRSSLFLSLVLPACQPAGAPEPPPEPLEIRTYTVPVDRADETAHMLHQLLGSRDPALGSVSAGAGGELAVVAPERLHEGVEALVQRVNQSAPADAGRGVALSYWLVVGEPAEEPAWPTRLHTVAPALEAIIAIDGAQAFTLVERLSMRSGDGVHSEARSGLLRVSQRAVVLPGGEELTAELGLELDGTRDARSTNLDTRVRLRPGQTLVLGAVGYDPLDAGDEAPGRTLYYLVRGEIEALTER
;
A
#
# COMPACT_ATOMS: atom_id res chain seq x y z
N MET A 1 -44.11 -18.47 -30.05
CA MET A 1 -44.21 -19.17 -28.76
C MET A 1 -44.51 -18.13 -27.69
N SER A 2 -45.73 -18.19 -27.15
CA SER A 2 -46.24 -17.27 -26.13
C SER A 2 -45.73 -17.67 -24.75
N VAL A 3 -45.25 -16.72 -23.95
CA VAL A 3 -44.96 -16.94 -22.52
C VAL A 3 -45.65 -15.87 -21.69
N VAL A 4 -46.29 -16.36 -20.63
CA VAL A 4 -47.38 -15.78 -19.83
C VAL A 4 -46.83 -14.82 -18.77
N LEU A 5 -47.43 -13.63 -18.69
CA LEU A 5 -47.25 -12.66 -17.60
C LEU A 5 -47.95 -13.17 -16.33
N ARG A 6 -47.19 -13.43 -15.25
CA ARG A 6 -47.74 -13.72 -13.92
C ARG A 6 -47.68 -12.48 -13.04
N SER A 7 -48.81 -11.78 -12.93
CA SER A 7 -49.03 -10.73 -11.92
C SER A 7 -49.15 -11.37 -10.54
N SER A 8 -48.19 -11.07 -9.66
CA SER A 8 -48.25 -11.43 -8.24
C SER A 8 -48.75 -10.23 -7.44
N LEU A 9 -49.97 -10.34 -6.90
CA LEU A 9 -50.52 -9.41 -5.92
C LEU A 9 -49.78 -9.61 -4.58
N PHE A 10 -48.99 -8.63 -4.16
CA PHE A 10 -48.46 -8.55 -2.80
C PHE A 10 -49.48 -7.82 -1.92
N LEU A 11 -50.05 -8.55 -0.96
CA LEU A 11 -50.95 -8.03 0.06
C LEU A 11 -50.11 -7.48 1.23
N SER A 12 -49.91 -6.16 1.27
CA SER A 12 -49.17 -5.50 2.36
C SER A 12 -50.03 -5.41 3.62
N LEU A 13 -49.73 -6.24 4.62
CA LEU A 13 -50.22 -6.08 6.00
C LEU A 13 -49.45 -4.92 6.66
N VAL A 14 -50.14 -3.82 6.94
CA VAL A 14 -49.61 -2.70 7.74
C VAL A 14 -49.88 -2.99 9.21
N LEU A 15 -48.85 -3.42 9.95
CA LEU A 15 -48.89 -3.47 11.41
C LEU A 15 -48.61 -2.06 11.97
N PRO A 16 -49.43 -1.54 12.91
CA PRO A 16 -49.12 -0.30 13.60
C PRO A 16 -47.91 -0.51 14.51
N ALA A 17 -46.77 0.05 14.13
CA ALA A 17 -45.61 0.14 15.00
C ALA A 17 -45.93 1.11 16.15
N CYS A 18 -46.13 0.58 17.35
CA CYS A 18 -46.05 1.36 18.58
C CYS A 18 -44.64 1.93 18.69
N GLN A 19 -44.48 3.19 18.30
CA GLN A 19 -43.25 3.95 18.43
C GLN A 19 -43.11 4.30 19.92
N PRO A 20 -42.15 3.71 20.67
CA PRO A 20 -41.95 4.05 22.07
C PRO A 20 -41.67 5.55 22.15
N ALA A 21 -42.41 6.24 23.03
CA ALA A 21 -42.23 7.66 23.30
C ALA A 21 -40.74 7.92 23.55
N GLY A 22 -40.14 8.77 22.72
CA GLY A 22 -38.71 9.04 22.72
C GLY A 22 -38.22 9.38 24.11
N ALA A 23 -37.25 8.60 24.59
CA ALA A 23 -36.53 8.94 25.80
C ALA A 23 -35.91 10.35 25.60
N PRO A 24 -35.97 11.22 26.62
CA PRO A 24 -35.39 12.55 26.53
C PRO A 24 -33.92 12.45 26.14
N GLU A 25 -33.53 13.23 25.13
CA GLU A 25 -32.16 13.30 24.64
C GLU A 25 -31.27 13.83 25.79
N PRO A 26 -30.18 13.13 26.15
CA PRO A 26 -29.30 13.58 27.22
C PRO A 26 -28.68 14.93 26.86
N PRO A 27 -28.48 15.83 27.85
CA PRO A 27 -27.89 17.13 27.60
C PRO A 27 -26.48 16.99 27.02
N PRO A 28 -26.04 17.94 26.17
CA PRO A 28 -24.70 17.92 25.60
C PRO A 28 -23.64 17.93 26.71
N GLU A 29 -22.72 16.97 26.64
CA GLU A 29 -21.61 16.86 27.59
C GLU A 29 -20.64 18.05 27.43
N PRO A 30 -20.11 18.61 28.53
CA PRO A 30 -19.13 19.69 28.45
C PRO A 30 -17.84 19.20 27.77
N LEU A 31 -17.32 20.02 26.86
CA LEU A 31 -16.05 19.76 26.18
C LEU A 31 -14.90 20.29 27.04
N GLU A 32 -13.88 19.45 27.23
CA GLU A 32 -12.63 19.82 27.88
C GLU A 32 -11.48 19.84 26.87
N ILE A 33 -10.44 20.62 27.17
CA ILE A 33 -9.21 20.63 26.39
C ILE A 33 -8.12 20.02 27.25
N ARG A 34 -7.44 18.99 26.74
CA ARG A 34 -6.25 18.39 27.38
C ARG A 34 -5.10 18.28 26.39
N THR A 35 -3.89 18.51 26.89
CA THR A 35 -2.65 18.35 26.12
C THR A 35 -1.99 17.03 26.49
N TYR A 36 -1.53 16.30 25.48
CA TYR A 36 -0.83 15.04 25.61
C TYR A 36 0.55 15.14 24.96
N THR A 37 1.55 14.51 25.55
CA THR A 37 2.90 14.44 24.97
C THR A 37 3.11 13.08 24.30
N VAL A 38 3.55 13.11 23.05
CA VAL A 38 3.97 11.96 22.25
C VAL A 38 5.37 12.18 21.66
N PRO A 39 6.09 11.12 21.27
CA PRO A 39 7.30 11.26 20.48
C PRO A 39 7.08 12.14 19.25
N VAL A 40 8.04 13.04 18.99
CA VAL A 40 7.93 14.06 17.92
C VAL A 40 7.74 13.40 16.55
N ASP A 41 8.41 12.29 16.31
CA ASP A 41 8.32 11.47 15.10
C ASP A 41 6.94 10.80 14.91
N ARG A 42 6.11 10.78 15.95
CA ARG A 42 4.77 10.15 15.96
C ARG A 42 3.62 11.11 16.13
N ALA A 43 3.90 12.41 16.28
CA ALA A 43 2.88 13.42 16.54
C ALA A 43 1.81 13.47 15.44
N ASP A 44 2.24 13.55 14.19
CA ASP A 44 1.33 13.66 13.04
C ASP A 44 0.50 12.38 12.83
N GLU A 45 1.13 11.21 12.93
CA GLU A 45 0.44 9.93 12.82
C GLU A 45 -0.61 9.76 13.93
N THR A 46 -0.23 10.05 15.18
CA THR A 46 -1.13 9.94 16.32
C THR A 46 -2.27 10.95 16.22
N ALA A 47 -1.99 12.18 15.79
CA ALA A 47 -3.02 13.19 15.53
C ALA A 47 -4.00 12.74 14.45
N HIS A 48 -3.50 12.16 13.35
CA HIS A 48 -4.37 11.66 12.28
C HIS A 48 -5.28 10.53 12.75
N MET A 49 -4.73 9.56 13.51
CA MET A 49 -5.51 8.47 14.10
C MET A 49 -6.59 9.00 15.05
N LEU A 50 -6.24 9.93 15.95
CA LEU A 50 -7.21 10.56 16.86
C LEU A 50 -8.27 11.37 16.10
N HIS A 51 -7.89 12.03 15.01
CA HIS A 51 -8.81 12.80 14.19
C HIS A 51 -9.87 11.89 13.55
N GLN A 52 -9.47 10.72 13.05
CA GLN A 52 -10.42 9.72 12.56
C GLN A 52 -11.33 9.20 13.68
N LEU A 53 -10.79 8.89 14.86
CA LEU A 53 -11.60 8.35 15.96
C LEU A 53 -12.62 9.35 16.53
N LEU A 54 -12.25 10.63 16.61
CA LEU A 54 -13.08 11.67 17.21
C LEU A 54 -13.99 12.36 16.18
N GLY A 55 -13.52 12.51 14.95
CA GLY A 55 -14.17 13.29 13.88
C GLY A 55 -15.04 12.49 12.91
N SER A 56 -14.94 11.15 12.85
CA SER A 56 -15.70 10.34 11.87
C SER A 56 -17.19 10.14 12.19
N ARG A 57 -17.74 10.76 13.25
CA ARG A 57 -19.16 10.67 13.61
C ARG A 57 -19.86 12.02 13.41
N ASP A 58 -21.18 11.97 13.22
CA ASP A 58 -22.06 13.15 13.18
C ASP A 58 -23.05 13.09 14.36
N PRO A 59 -22.98 14.02 15.34
CA PRO A 59 -21.99 15.10 15.45
C PRO A 59 -20.60 14.57 15.84
N ALA A 60 -19.56 15.34 15.48
CA ALA A 60 -18.19 15.04 15.88
C ALA A 60 -18.08 15.01 17.41
N LEU A 61 -17.40 13.99 17.94
CA LEU A 61 -17.24 13.81 19.38
C LEU A 61 -16.10 14.64 19.96
N GLY A 62 -15.24 15.19 19.11
CA GLY A 62 -14.11 16.00 19.51
C GLY A 62 -13.23 16.41 18.34
N SER A 63 -12.12 17.08 18.66
CA SER A 63 -11.09 17.47 17.70
C SER A 63 -9.70 17.28 18.29
N VAL A 64 -8.71 17.18 17.42
CA VAL A 64 -7.30 17.07 17.78
C VAL A 64 -6.46 17.97 16.88
N SER A 65 -5.44 18.60 17.46
CA SER A 65 -4.44 19.41 16.77
C SER A 65 -3.05 19.04 17.26
N ALA A 66 -2.11 18.85 16.33
CA ALA A 66 -0.71 18.69 16.67
C ALA A 66 -0.06 20.06 16.93
N GLY A 67 0.69 20.16 18.02
CA GLY A 67 1.53 21.29 18.40
C GLY A 67 3.01 21.01 18.13
N ALA A 68 3.85 22.02 18.33
CA ALA A 68 5.29 21.86 18.21
C ALA A 68 5.84 20.95 19.32
N GLY A 69 6.89 20.18 19.02
CA GLY A 69 7.59 19.39 20.03
C GLY A 69 6.87 18.13 20.52
N GLY A 70 5.91 17.60 19.74
CA GLY A 70 5.22 16.35 20.09
C GLY A 70 4.04 16.55 21.05
N GLU A 71 3.50 17.75 21.14
CA GLU A 71 2.27 18.01 21.89
C GLU A 71 1.03 17.75 21.03
N LEU A 72 0.00 17.13 21.59
CA LEU A 72 -1.32 16.96 20.99
C LEU A 72 -2.35 17.66 21.85
N ALA A 73 -3.02 18.68 21.32
CA ALA A 73 -4.16 19.31 21.96
C ALA A 73 -5.45 18.60 21.51
N VAL A 74 -6.18 18.02 22.46
CA VAL A 74 -7.42 17.27 22.21
C VAL A 74 -8.58 17.96 22.91
N VAL A 75 -9.65 18.22 22.16
CA VAL A 75 -10.91 18.76 22.67
C VAL A 75 -11.97 17.66 22.63
N ALA A 76 -12.43 17.18 23.78
CA ALA A 76 -13.41 16.09 23.86
C ALA A 76 -14.15 16.09 25.22
N PRO A 77 -15.27 15.35 25.36
CA PRO A 77 -15.87 15.07 26.66
C PRO A 77 -14.91 14.30 27.58
N GLU A 78 -15.03 14.52 28.90
CA GLU A 78 -14.18 13.90 29.93
C GLU A 78 -14.01 12.39 29.76
N ARG A 79 -15.10 11.67 29.49
CA ARG A 79 -15.09 10.21 29.30
C ARG A 79 -14.22 9.71 28.14
N LEU A 80 -13.95 10.56 27.13
CA LEU A 80 -13.10 10.19 26.01
C LEU A 80 -11.62 10.39 26.32
N HIS A 81 -11.29 11.29 27.26
CA HIS A 81 -9.91 11.57 27.63
C HIS A 81 -9.19 10.37 28.23
N GLU A 82 -9.89 9.46 28.92
CA GLU A 82 -9.32 8.19 29.39
C GLU A 82 -8.86 7.28 28.23
N GLY A 83 -9.68 7.18 27.18
CA GLY A 83 -9.34 6.41 25.99
C GLY A 83 -8.19 7.01 25.18
N VAL A 84 -8.16 8.35 25.08
CA VAL A 84 -7.07 9.10 24.45
C VAL A 84 -5.76 8.91 25.25
N GLU A 85 -5.82 9.00 26.58
CA GLU A 85 -4.66 8.78 27.44
C GLU A 85 -4.10 7.37 27.28
N ALA A 86 -4.95 6.34 27.28
CA ALA A 86 -4.53 4.96 27.07
C ALA A 86 -3.92 4.73 25.68
N LEU A 87 -4.40 5.44 24.64
CA LEU A 87 -3.80 5.38 23.30
C LEU A 87 -2.41 6.03 23.29
N VAL A 88 -2.29 7.25 23.83
CA VAL A 88 -1.02 7.97 23.93
C VAL A 88 0.01 7.19 24.74
N GLN A 89 -0.39 6.61 25.88
CA GLN A 89 0.51 5.77 26.68
C GLN A 89 1.03 4.58 25.88
N ARG A 90 0.19 3.92 25.08
CA ARG A 90 0.63 2.82 24.20
C ARG A 90 1.60 3.29 23.12
N VAL A 91 1.36 4.46 22.51
CA VAL A 91 2.27 5.06 21.53
C VAL A 91 3.63 5.36 22.18
N ASN A 92 3.62 5.86 23.41
CA ASN A 92 4.84 6.20 24.17
C ASN A 92 5.61 4.97 24.66
N GLN A 93 4.91 3.87 24.94
CA GLN A 93 5.52 2.60 25.36
C GLN A 93 5.99 1.74 24.19
N SER A 94 5.44 1.97 23.00
CA SER A 94 5.90 1.30 21.78
C SER A 94 7.30 1.83 21.47
N ALA A 95 8.29 0.93 21.37
CA ALA A 95 9.66 1.28 20.96
C ALA A 95 9.62 2.24 19.76
N PRO A 96 10.52 3.25 19.67
CA PRO A 96 10.60 4.13 18.52
C PRO A 96 10.52 3.28 17.24
N ALA A 97 9.75 3.71 16.24
CA ALA A 97 9.84 3.08 14.93
C ALA A 97 11.29 3.35 14.54
N ASP A 98 12.14 2.31 14.40
CA ASP A 98 13.60 2.42 14.32
C ASP A 98 14.00 3.65 13.51
N ALA A 99 14.21 4.77 14.22
CA ALA A 99 14.25 6.09 13.61
C ALA A 99 15.58 6.16 12.87
N GLY A 100 15.52 5.97 11.55
CA GLY A 100 16.71 5.98 10.72
C GLY A 100 16.88 4.79 9.78
N ARG A 101 15.94 3.84 9.68
CA ARG A 101 15.99 2.82 8.61
C ARG A 101 15.14 3.26 7.42
N GLY A 102 15.81 3.43 6.29
CA GLY A 102 15.18 3.58 4.98
C GLY A 102 15.10 2.23 4.28
N VAL A 103 14.08 2.08 3.45
CA VAL A 103 13.98 0.98 2.50
C VAL A 103 14.17 1.54 1.10
N ALA A 104 15.09 0.94 0.35
CA ALA A 104 15.26 1.22 -1.07
C ALA A 104 14.75 0.02 -1.87
N LEU A 105 13.66 0.20 -2.62
CA LEU A 105 13.13 -0.81 -3.54
C LEU A 105 13.45 -0.40 -4.98
N SER A 106 14.00 -1.32 -5.75
CA SER A 106 14.20 -1.17 -7.19
C SER A 106 13.32 -2.16 -7.94
N TYR A 107 12.72 -1.68 -9.02
CA TYR A 107 11.78 -2.38 -9.87
C TYR A 107 12.35 -2.46 -11.27
N TRP A 108 12.21 -3.61 -11.91
CA TRP A 108 12.55 -3.80 -13.32
C TRP A 108 11.38 -4.43 -14.05
N LEU A 109 11.09 -3.85 -15.21
CA LEU A 109 10.25 -4.45 -16.24
C LEU A 109 11.18 -5.02 -17.30
N VAL A 110 11.13 -6.34 -17.50
CA VAL A 110 12.01 -7.06 -18.42
C VAL A 110 11.18 -7.89 -19.38
N VAL A 111 11.39 -7.73 -20.67
CA VAL A 111 10.78 -8.61 -21.68
C VAL A 111 11.77 -9.71 -22.00
N GLY A 112 11.31 -10.96 -21.89
CA GLY A 112 12.02 -12.13 -22.36
C GLY A 112 11.42 -12.64 -23.66
N GLU A 113 12.28 -12.97 -24.62
CA GLU A 113 11.93 -13.57 -25.91
C GLU A 113 12.65 -14.91 -26.04
N PRO A 114 11.99 -15.99 -26.48
CA PRO A 114 12.67 -17.26 -26.71
C PRO A 114 13.88 -17.10 -27.63
N ALA A 115 15.02 -17.70 -27.25
CA ALA A 115 16.27 -17.60 -28.00
C ALA A 115 17.02 -18.94 -27.98
N GLU A 116 17.92 -19.15 -28.95
CA GLU A 116 18.80 -20.32 -28.95
C GLU A 116 19.81 -20.28 -27.79
N GLU A 117 20.30 -19.08 -27.46
CA GLU A 117 21.23 -18.84 -26.37
C GLU A 117 20.72 -17.74 -25.43
N PRO A 118 20.88 -17.88 -24.10
CA PRO A 118 20.51 -16.83 -23.17
C PRO A 118 21.35 -15.57 -23.36
N ALA A 119 20.69 -14.40 -23.38
CA ALA A 119 21.37 -13.12 -23.53
C ALA A 119 20.66 -12.02 -22.73
N TRP A 120 21.42 -11.11 -22.13
CA TRP A 120 20.87 -9.91 -21.51
C TRP A 120 21.89 -8.77 -21.45
N PRO A 121 21.46 -7.49 -21.48
CA PRO A 121 22.37 -6.34 -21.43
C PRO A 121 23.02 -6.18 -20.05
N THR A 122 24.18 -5.50 -20.02
CA THR A 122 24.94 -5.23 -18.78
C THR A 122 24.11 -4.57 -17.67
N ARG A 123 23.10 -3.77 -18.06
CA ARG A 123 22.20 -3.08 -17.13
C ARG A 123 21.34 -4.04 -16.29
N LEU A 124 21.20 -5.30 -16.70
CA LEU A 124 20.46 -6.34 -15.97
C LEU A 124 21.35 -7.22 -15.09
N HIS A 125 22.66 -6.97 -15.00
CA HIS A 125 23.56 -7.78 -14.15
C HIS A 125 23.14 -7.80 -12.67
N THR A 126 22.53 -6.71 -12.16
CA THR A 126 22.06 -6.64 -10.77
C THR A 126 20.89 -7.57 -10.47
N VAL A 127 20.19 -8.05 -11.50
CA VAL A 127 19.06 -8.99 -11.41
C VAL A 127 19.36 -10.32 -12.12
N ALA A 128 20.60 -10.55 -12.55
CA ALA A 128 21.00 -11.77 -13.27
C ALA A 128 20.59 -13.07 -12.55
N PRO A 129 20.71 -13.21 -11.21
CA PRO A 129 20.25 -14.43 -10.54
C PRO A 129 18.76 -14.74 -10.75
N ALA A 130 17.92 -13.72 -10.87
CA ALA A 130 16.49 -13.91 -11.16
C ALA A 130 16.27 -14.29 -12.63
N LEU A 131 17.04 -13.74 -13.56
CA LEU A 131 16.97 -14.10 -14.99
C LEU A 131 17.48 -15.53 -15.23
N GLU A 132 18.54 -15.95 -14.55
CA GLU A 132 19.04 -17.33 -14.58
C GLU A 132 17.98 -18.31 -14.07
N ALA A 133 17.26 -17.96 -12.99
CA ALA A 133 16.15 -18.75 -12.48
C ALA A 133 15.00 -18.85 -13.50
N ILE A 134 14.66 -17.76 -14.19
CA ILE A 134 13.68 -17.76 -15.29
C ILE A 134 14.15 -18.69 -16.41
N ILE A 135 15.41 -18.61 -16.84
CA ILE A 135 15.96 -19.46 -17.90
C ILE A 135 15.89 -20.95 -17.52
N ALA A 136 16.17 -21.27 -16.26
CA ALA A 136 16.13 -22.64 -15.78
C ALA A 136 14.71 -23.25 -15.81
N ILE A 137 13.66 -22.41 -15.75
CA ILE A 137 12.26 -22.84 -15.73
C ILE A 137 11.63 -22.76 -17.12
N ASP A 138 11.80 -21.63 -17.80
CA ASP A 138 11.09 -21.29 -19.04
C ASP A 138 11.94 -21.57 -20.31
N GLY A 139 13.22 -21.90 -20.15
CA GLY A 139 14.15 -22.13 -21.25
C GLY A 139 14.98 -20.90 -21.63
N ALA A 140 15.85 -21.07 -22.63
CA ALA A 140 16.75 -20.00 -23.07
C ALA A 140 15.97 -18.80 -23.64
N GLN A 141 16.30 -17.61 -23.13
CA GLN A 141 15.64 -16.36 -23.50
C GLN A 141 16.65 -15.22 -23.68
N ALA A 142 16.36 -14.33 -24.62
CA ALA A 142 16.99 -13.03 -24.75
C ALA A 142 16.15 -11.98 -23.99
N PHE A 143 16.74 -11.35 -22.98
CA PHE A 143 16.06 -10.36 -22.16
C PHE A 143 16.41 -8.93 -22.57
N THR A 144 15.38 -8.09 -22.61
CA THR A 144 15.49 -6.65 -22.83
C THR A 144 14.91 -5.89 -21.65
N LEU A 145 15.68 -4.91 -21.15
CA LEU A 145 15.18 -3.99 -20.12
C LEU A 145 14.19 -3.01 -20.75
N VAL A 146 12.94 -3.06 -20.30
CA VAL A 146 11.90 -2.09 -20.68
C VAL A 146 12.00 -0.86 -19.80
N GLU A 147 11.98 -1.05 -18.49
CA GLU A 147 11.96 0.05 -17.53
C GLU A 147 12.61 -0.33 -16.22
N ARG A 148 13.21 0.67 -15.56
CA ARG A 148 13.72 0.56 -14.19
C ARG A 148 13.29 1.76 -13.39
N LEU A 149 12.73 1.51 -12.21
CA LEU A 149 12.37 2.53 -11.23
C LEU A 149 13.03 2.19 -9.89
N SER A 150 13.57 3.19 -9.20
CA SER A 150 14.11 3.02 -7.85
C SER A 150 13.44 4.01 -6.92
N MET A 151 12.95 3.54 -5.77
CA MET A 151 12.26 4.33 -4.76
C MET A 151 12.94 4.15 -3.41
N ARG A 152 12.95 5.22 -2.62
CA ARG A 152 13.38 5.21 -1.23
C ARG A 152 12.24 5.69 -0.36
N SER A 153 11.96 4.97 0.72
CA SER A 153 10.93 5.33 1.70
C SER A 153 11.47 5.10 3.11
N GLY A 154 10.86 5.75 4.10
CA GLY A 154 11.06 5.36 5.50
C GLY A 154 10.42 4.00 5.78
N ASP A 155 10.87 3.35 6.85
CA ASP A 155 10.24 2.14 7.38
C ASP A 155 8.76 2.39 7.71
N GLY A 156 7.86 1.58 7.16
CA GLY A 156 6.40 1.69 7.31
C GLY A 156 5.74 2.83 6.53
N VAL A 157 6.51 3.65 5.82
CA VAL A 157 6.00 4.81 5.08
C VAL A 157 5.42 4.37 3.73
N HIS A 158 4.20 4.82 3.44
CA HIS A 158 3.60 4.69 2.12
C HIS A 158 4.30 5.64 1.15
N SER A 159 4.64 5.18 -0.04
CA SER A 159 5.31 5.98 -1.06
C SER A 159 4.83 5.59 -2.44
N GLU A 160 4.76 6.59 -3.31
CA GLU A 160 4.36 6.42 -4.70
C GLU A 160 5.38 7.07 -5.62
N ALA A 161 5.64 6.41 -6.75
CA ALA A 161 6.42 7.00 -7.82
C ALA A 161 5.86 6.57 -9.17
N ARG A 162 6.13 7.40 -10.18
CA ARG A 162 5.73 7.16 -11.56
C ARG A 162 6.92 7.37 -12.47
N SER A 163 7.06 6.47 -13.42
CA SER A 163 7.94 6.58 -14.56
C SER A 163 7.13 6.28 -15.83
N GLY A 164 7.76 6.31 -17.01
CA GLY A 164 7.09 6.34 -18.31
C GLY A 164 5.95 5.33 -18.47
N LEU A 165 6.20 4.06 -18.17
CA LEU A 165 5.23 2.97 -18.30
C LEU A 165 4.80 2.36 -16.97
N LEU A 166 5.42 2.76 -15.86
CA LEU A 166 5.20 2.13 -14.56
C LEU A 166 4.81 3.16 -13.49
N ARG A 167 3.66 2.95 -12.86
CA ARG A 167 3.32 3.54 -11.56
C ARG A 167 3.51 2.49 -10.48
N VAL A 168 4.14 2.89 -9.38
CA VAL A 168 4.38 2.05 -8.22
C VAL A 168 3.84 2.74 -6.98
N SER A 169 3.05 2.00 -6.20
CA SER A 169 2.76 2.30 -4.80
C SER A 169 3.42 1.24 -3.93
N GLN A 170 4.05 1.67 -2.82
CA GLN A 170 4.70 0.75 -1.92
C GLN A 170 4.51 1.15 -0.45
N ARG A 171 4.45 0.14 0.41
CA ARG A 171 4.67 0.27 1.84
C ARG A 171 5.58 -0.86 2.29
N ALA A 172 6.77 -0.53 2.77
CA ALA A 172 7.75 -1.52 3.19
C ALA A 172 8.03 -1.39 4.69
N VAL A 173 8.02 -2.53 5.38
CA VAL A 173 8.30 -2.62 6.83
C VAL A 173 9.50 -3.52 7.05
N VAL A 174 10.51 -3.04 7.77
CA VAL A 174 11.65 -3.84 8.21
C VAL A 174 11.22 -4.73 9.37
N LEU A 175 11.46 -6.04 9.27
CA LEU A 175 11.09 -6.99 10.32
C LEU A 175 12.04 -6.87 11.53
N PRO A 176 11.57 -7.28 12.73
CA PRO A 176 12.44 -7.36 13.90
C PRO A 176 13.70 -8.17 13.60
N GLY A 177 14.87 -7.60 13.92
CA GLY A 177 16.18 -8.16 13.60
C GLY A 177 16.86 -7.53 12.38
N GLY A 178 16.14 -6.80 11.52
CA GLY A 178 16.74 -6.01 10.44
C GLY A 178 17.31 -6.81 9.27
N GLU A 179 17.06 -8.12 9.22
CA GLU A 179 17.58 -9.01 8.17
C GLU A 179 16.60 -9.20 7.00
N GLU A 180 15.33 -8.82 7.20
CA GLU A 180 14.26 -9.03 6.25
C GLU A 180 13.28 -7.86 6.28
N LEU A 181 12.58 -7.64 5.18
CA LEU A 181 11.50 -6.67 5.06
C LEU A 181 10.27 -7.31 4.43
N THR A 182 9.10 -6.82 4.81
CA THR A 182 7.83 -7.12 4.14
C THR A 182 7.42 -5.90 3.34
N ALA A 183 7.08 -6.07 2.07
CA ALA A 183 6.62 -4.98 1.20
C ALA A 183 5.24 -5.29 0.63
N GLU A 184 4.31 -4.34 0.80
CA GLU A 184 3.06 -4.26 0.06
C GLU A 184 3.33 -3.42 -1.18
N LEU A 185 3.05 -3.98 -2.36
CA LEU A 185 3.41 -3.41 -3.65
C LEU A 185 2.15 -3.35 -4.53
N GLY A 186 1.87 -2.17 -5.08
CA GLY A 186 0.95 -1.98 -6.19
C GLY A 186 1.72 -1.53 -7.42
N LEU A 187 1.64 -2.29 -8.51
CA LEU A 187 2.27 -1.98 -9.79
C LEU A 187 1.17 -1.79 -10.83
N GLU A 188 1.12 -0.60 -11.44
CA GLU A 188 0.19 -0.27 -12.52
C GLU A 188 1.00 0.07 -13.77
N LEU A 189 0.68 -0.59 -14.88
CA LEU A 189 1.33 -0.33 -16.16
C LEU A 189 0.51 0.65 -16.97
N ASP A 190 1.07 1.84 -17.15
CA ASP A 190 0.51 2.90 -17.97
C ASP A 190 0.98 2.72 -19.42
N GLY A 191 0.06 2.76 -20.39
CA GLY A 191 0.42 2.98 -21.79
C GLY A 191 0.25 1.81 -22.77
N THR A 192 -0.40 0.70 -22.38
CA THR A 192 -0.90 -0.24 -23.39
C THR A 192 -2.16 0.35 -24.03
N ARG A 193 -2.14 0.61 -25.35
CA ARG A 193 -3.29 1.16 -26.09
C ARG A 193 -4.53 0.27 -26.01
N ASP A 194 -4.32 -1.02 -25.78
CA ASP A 194 -5.39 -1.91 -25.37
C ASP A 194 -5.60 -1.77 -23.87
N ALA A 195 -6.75 -1.19 -23.51
CA ALA A 195 -7.16 -0.67 -22.21
C ALA A 195 -7.21 -1.67 -21.04
N ARG A 196 -6.43 -2.76 -21.07
CA ARG A 196 -6.18 -3.61 -19.91
C ARG A 196 -4.99 -3.05 -19.15
N SER A 197 -5.28 -2.07 -18.28
CA SER A 197 -4.34 -1.73 -17.21
C SER A 197 -3.99 -3.05 -16.49
N THR A 198 -2.70 -3.41 -16.54
CA THR A 198 -2.21 -4.56 -15.81
C THR A 198 -1.84 -4.06 -14.43
N ASN A 199 -2.73 -4.33 -13.49
CA ASN A 199 -2.53 -4.03 -12.07
C ASN A 199 -2.06 -5.30 -11.36
N LEU A 200 -0.96 -5.17 -10.62
CA LEU A 200 -0.42 -6.22 -9.77
C LEU A 200 -0.32 -5.69 -8.34
N ASP A 201 -1.23 -6.17 -7.50
CA ASP A 201 -1.19 -5.95 -6.05
C ASP A 201 -0.64 -7.20 -5.37
N THR A 202 0.46 -7.06 -4.64
CA THR A 202 1.11 -8.20 -3.98
C THR A 202 1.76 -7.81 -2.67
N ARG A 203 1.99 -8.83 -1.82
CA ARG A 203 2.76 -8.70 -0.59
C ARG A 203 3.91 -9.70 -0.63
N VAL A 204 5.13 -9.20 -0.48
CA VAL A 204 6.34 -10.01 -0.54
C VAL A 204 7.20 -9.86 0.70
N ARG A 205 7.99 -10.90 0.98
CA ARG A 205 9.04 -10.88 1.99
C ARG A 205 10.39 -10.98 1.29
N LEU A 206 11.28 -10.03 1.59
CA LEU A 206 12.55 -9.84 0.91
C LEU A 206 13.69 -9.80 1.93
N ARG A 207 14.82 -10.42 1.60
CA ARG A 207 16.11 -10.12 2.24
C ARG A 207 16.78 -8.95 1.52
N PRO A 208 17.57 -8.10 2.21
CA PRO A 208 18.41 -7.11 1.55
C PRO A 208 19.28 -7.75 0.46
N GLY A 209 19.30 -7.15 -0.73
CA GLY A 209 20.01 -7.66 -1.90
C GLY A 209 19.30 -8.77 -2.67
N GLN A 210 18.22 -9.34 -2.15
CA GLN A 210 17.47 -10.39 -2.83
C GLN A 210 16.60 -9.80 -3.93
N THR A 211 16.68 -10.39 -5.12
CA THR A 211 15.76 -10.12 -6.24
C THR A 211 14.65 -11.17 -6.27
N LEU A 212 13.41 -10.75 -6.43
CA LEU A 212 12.24 -11.62 -6.63
C LEU A 212 11.57 -11.34 -7.97
N VAL A 213 11.04 -12.39 -8.58
CA VAL A 213 10.10 -12.32 -9.70
C VAL A 213 8.69 -12.23 -9.11
N LEU A 214 8.02 -11.11 -9.30
CA LEU A 214 6.67 -10.87 -8.78
C LEU A 214 5.58 -11.51 -9.66
N GLY A 215 5.83 -11.59 -10.96
CA GLY A 215 4.90 -12.15 -11.92
C GLY A 215 5.46 -12.13 -13.34
N ALA A 216 4.77 -12.85 -14.20
CA ALA A 216 5.05 -12.96 -15.63
C ALA A 216 3.71 -12.85 -16.39
N VAL A 217 3.67 -12.03 -17.43
CA VAL A 217 2.48 -11.87 -18.29
C VAL A 217 2.89 -11.92 -19.75
N GLY A 218 2.03 -12.48 -20.61
CA GLY A 218 2.24 -12.42 -22.05
C GLY A 218 2.35 -10.96 -22.51
N TYR A 219 3.29 -10.68 -23.40
CA TYR A 219 3.60 -9.35 -23.88
C TYR A 219 3.64 -9.31 -25.40
N ASP A 220 2.58 -8.77 -26.01
CA ASP A 220 2.57 -8.47 -27.43
C ASP A 220 2.73 -6.96 -27.63
N PRO A 221 3.88 -6.49 -28.16
CA PRO A 221 4.02 -5.10 -28.51
C PRO A 221 3.12 -4.78 -29.70
N LEU A 222 2.44 -3.64 -29.62
CA LEU A 222 1.41 -3.18 -30.57
C LEU A 222 1.82 -3.17 -32.05
N ASP A 223 3.13 -3.17 -32.33
CA ASP A 223 3.69 -3.09 -33.70
C ASP A 223 4.32 -4.41 -34.18
N ALA A 224 4.34 -5.45 -33.36
CA ALA A 224 4.77 -6.76 -33.81
C ALA A 224 3.56 -7.47 -34.39
N GLY A 225 3.54 -7.70 -35.71
CA GLY A 225 2.45 -8.41 -36.38
C GLY A 225 2.22 -9.81 -35.79
N ASP A 226 1.14 -10.46 -36.20
CA ASP A 226 0.62 -11.75 -35.68
C ASP A 226 1.62 -12.94 -35.62
N GLU A 227 2.86 -12.77 -36.08
CA GLU A 227 3.93 -13.78 -36.09
C GLU A 227 5.01 -13.55 -35.01
N ALA A 228 4.82 -12.59 -34.09
CA ALA A 228 5.80 -12.34 -33.05
C ALA A 228 5.96 -13.56 -32.12
N PRO A 229 7.19 -14.02 -31.82
CA PRO A 229 7.40 -15.09 -30.86
C PRO A 229 6.83 -14.68 -29.50
N GLY A 230 6.22 -15.62 -28.78
CA GLY A 230 5.55 -15.36 -27.51
C GLY A 230 6.49 -14.72 -26.50
N ARG A 231 6.39 -13.39 -26.36
CA ARG A 231 7.22 -12.63 -25.42
C ARG A 231 6.54 -12.61 -24.07
N THR A 232 7.36 -12.60 -23.03
CA THR A 232 6.87 -12.57 -21.65
C THR A 232 7.45 -11.34 -20.97
N LEU A 233 6.58 -10.52 -20.38
CA LEU A 233 6.97 -9.42 -19.52
C LEU A 233 7.06 -9.91 -18.08
N TYR A 234 8.24 -9.75 -17.49
CA TYR A 234 8.56 -10.11 -16.12
C TYR A 234 8.65 -8.86 -15.24
N TYR A 235 8.03 -8.95 -14.06
CA TYR A 235 8.10 -7.95 -13.00
C TYR A 235 9.13 -8.40 -11.96
N LEU A 236 10.22 -7.64 -11.82
CA LEU A 236 11.27 -7.95 -10.83
C LEU A 236 11.34 -6.86 -9.77
N VAL A 237 11.57 -7.25 -8.52
CA VAL A 237 11.84 -6.33 -7.41
C VAL A 237 13.08 -6.75 -6.65
N ARG A 238 13.83 -5.78 -6.16
CA ARG A 238 14.94 -5.98 -5.22
C ARG A 238 14.86 -4.94 -4.11
N GLY A 239 15.00 -5.39 -2.87
CA GLY A 239 15.00 -4.51 -1.71
C GLY A 239 16.38 -4.39 -1.07
N GLU A 240 16.67 -3.21 -0.54
CA GLU A 240 17.82 -2.92 0.30
C GLU A 240 17.34 -2.17 1.56
N ILE A 241 18.01 -2.40 2.69
CA ILE A 241 17.82 -1.61 3.91
C ILE A 241 18.98 -0.63 3.99
N GLU A 242 18.68 0.65 4.04
CA GLU A 242 19.65 1.74 4.09
C GLU A 242 19.51 2.49 5.42
N ALA A 243 20.59 3.11 5.90
CA ALA A 243 20.47 4.14 6.93
C ALA A 243 19.93 5.41 6.27
N LEU A 244 18.83 5.96 6.77
CA LEU A 244 18.35 7.29 6.38
C LEU A 244 19.38 8.31 6.86
N THR A 245 20.20 8.77 5.91
CA THR A 245 21.05 9.94 6.16
C THR A 245 20.18 11.16 5.90
N GLU A 246 19.85 11.91 6.96
CA GLU A 246 19.19 13.21 6.83
C GLU A 246 20.03 14.08 5.88
N ARG A 247 19.42 14.56 4.80
CA ARG A 247 20.04 15.46 3.83
C ARG A 247 19.47 16.86 3.98
#